data_AF-A0A429F222-F1
#
_entry.id   AF-A0A429F222-F1
#
_cell.length_a   1.000
_cell.length_b   1.000
_cell.length_c   1.000
_cell.angle_alpha   90.00
_cell.angle_beta   90.00
_cell.angle_gamma   90.00
#
_symmetry.space_group_name_H-M   'P 1'
#
loop_
_entity.id
_entity.type
_entity.pdbx_description
1 polymer ?
#
loop_
_entity_poly.entity_id
_entity_poly.type
_entity_poly.pdbx_seq_one_letter_code
_entity_poly.pdbx_strand_id
1 'polypeptide(L)'
;MALFPRPLLTNGATHSAQQFRMMIRDLANGAEGITQGDDLKVAQRTTPGGGVLIGDGSGVIRGRANTFQGHYSVCNVGTVDVPIAATGSGSGRSDMLIIRVEDPEYEGSLNPETDQIVYPQVISNVSSSATAIPDSRTGIPLARIDIPANTSTITNAMITDLRKVANPRRQRYLATQSPASQSTGIGASTSYSYFSTAAGWNIAIPDWATKAIVRVDISPMRYALGNFWGQLSATFGASLATQTTLLDDDQGTGVRRISATVADTLTIPTAYRGTTQLLRARASAFSTGQAGRIYVDQGTTLIADVQFEEAPR
;
A
#
# COMPACT_ATOMS: atom_id res chain seq x y z
N MET A 1 -37.05 -9.25 12.33
CA MET A 1 -37.38 -9.93 11.05
C MET A 1 -36.20 -10.83 10.69
N ALA A 2 -36.42 -12.10 10.31
CA ALA A 2 -35.32 -13.06 10.11
C ALA A 2 -34.67 -12.98 8.72
N LEU A 3 -35.41 -12.57 7.68
CA LEU A 3 -34.94 -12.40 6.30
C LEU A 3 -35.62 -11.20 5.65
N PHE A 4 -34.94 -10.52 4.72
CA PHE A 4 -35.61 -9.56 3.85
C PHE A 4 -36.56 -10.30 2.90
N PRO A 5 -37.88 -10.04 2.94
CA PRO A 5 -38.87 -10.87 2.24
C PRO A 5 -38.85 -10.71 0.71
N ARG A 6 -38.20 -9.66 0.21
CA ARG A 6 -38.14 -9.33 -1.22
C ARG A 6 -36.68 -9.13 -1.63
N PRO A 7 -36.10 -10.01 -2.47
CA PRO A 7 -34.76 -9.81 -3.02
C PRO A 7 -34.67 -8.47 -3.77
N LEU A 8 -33.50 -7.83 -3.72
CA LEU A 8 -33.27 -6.56 -4.40
C LEU A 8 -33.53 -6.68 -5.91
N LEU A 9 -34.13 -5.66 -6.52
CA LEU A 9 -34.42 -5.58 -7.96
C LEU A 9 -35.47 -6.59 -8.47
N THR A 10 -36.34 -7.07 -7.58
CA THR A 10 -37.52 -7.86 -7.99
C THR A 10 -38.60 -6.94 -8.55
N ASN A 11 -39.10 -7.21 -9.76
CA ASN A 11 -40.13 -6.38 -10.40
C ASN A 11 -41.37 -6.22 -9.50
N GLY A 12 -41.84 -4.98 -9.34
CA GLY A 12 -43.00 -4.64 -8.50
C GLY A 12 -42.73 -4.61 -6.97
N ALA A 13 -41.50 -4.82 -6.51
CA ALA A 13 -41.15 -4.75 -5.10
C ALA A 13 -40.68 -3.35 -4.65
N THR A 14 -40.96 -3.00 -3.39
CA THR A 14 -40.34 -1.87 -2.67
C THR A 14 -39.21 -2.37 -1.79
N HIS A 15 -38.10 -1.63 -1.75
CA HIS A 15 -36.90 -1.97 -0.99
C HIS A 15 -36.55 -0.89 0.04
N SER A 16 -36.15 -1.29 1.24
CA SER A 16 -35.72 -0.34 2.28
C SER A 16 -34.30 0.15 2.05
N ALA A 17 -33.94 1.29 2.64
CA ALA A 17 -32.55 1.78 2.66
C ALA A 17 -31.59 0.72 3.23
N GLN A 18 -32.01 -0.01 4.25
CA GLN A 18 -31.23 -1.11 4.84
C GLN A 18 -30.86 -2.18 3.80
N GLN A 19 -31.77 -2.56 2.90
CA GLN A 19 -31.46 -3.53 1.84
C GLN A 19 -30.38 -3.01 0.88
N PHE A 20 -30.43 -1.73 0.51
CA PHE A 20 -29.38 -1.12 -0.33
C PHE A 20 -28.05 -1.00 0.40
N ARG A 21 -28.05 -0.68 1.70
CA ARG A 21 -26.82 -0.68 2.52
C ARG A 21 -26.20 -2.07 2.62
N MET A 22 -27.02 -3.12 2.64
CA MET A 22 -26.53 -4.50 2.56
C MET A 22 -25.92 -4.82 1.19
N MET A 23 -26.49 -4.33 0.09
CA MET A 23 -25.87 -4.44 -1.24
C MET A 23 -24.49 -3.74 -1.27
N ILE A 24 -24.37 -2.54 -0.71
CA ILE A 24 -23.07 -1.83 -0.64
C ILE A 24 -22.05 -2.65 0.15
N ARG A 25 -22.47 -3.25 1.27
CA ARG A 25 -21.62 -4.16 2.05
C ARG A 25 -21.11 -5.32 1.20
N ASP A 26 -22.00 -5.97 0.44
CA ASP A 26 -21.65 -7.13 -0.37
C ASP A 26 -20.70 -6.74 -1.52
N LEU A 27 -20.97 -5.63 -2.21
CA LEU A 27 -20.10 -5.07 -3.25
C LEU A 27 -18.72 -4.65 -2.70
N ALA A 28 -18.67 -4.24 -1.43
CA ALA A 28 -17.44 -3.91 -0.74
C ALA A 28 -16.72 -5.15 -0.16
N ASN A 29 -17.23 -6.37 -0.37
CA ASN A 29 -16.76 -7.59 0.31
C ASN A 29 -16.70 -7.46 1.85
N GLY A 30 -17.60 -6.66 2.41
CA GLY A 30 -17.62 -6.30 3.83
C GLY A 30 -16.48 -5.37 4.28
N ALA A 31 -15.68 -4.83 3.37
CA ALA A 31 -14.60 -3.90 3.67
C ALA A 31 -15.09 -2.45 3.82
N GLU A 32 -14.25 -1.60 4.41
CA GLU A 32 -14.47 -0.16 4.54
C GLU A 32 -13.17 0.59 4.26
N GLY A 33 -13.29 1.87 3.92
CA GLY A 33 -12.16 2.72 3.58
C GLY A 33 -12.45 3.64 2.39
N ILE A 34 -11.40 4.25 1.86
CA ILE A 34 -11.47 5.07 0.65
C ILE A 34 -11.54 4.18 -0.61
N THR A 35 -12.07 4.70 -1.71
CA THR A 35 -12.25 3.91 -2.95
C THR A 35 -10.96 3.81 -3.76
N GLN A 36 -10.16 4.88 -3.84
CA GLN A 36 -8.86 4.91 -4.52
C GLN A 36 -7.79 5.56 -3.64
N GLY A 37 -6.50 5.33 -3.94
CA GLY A 37 -5.39 5.79 -3.09
C GLY A 37 -5.33 7.30 -2.77
N ASP A 38 -5.83 8.19 -3.64
CA ASP A 38 -5.87 9.65 -3.40
C ASP A 38 -7.12 10.12 -2.68
N ASP A 39 -8.18 9.32 -2.67
CA ASP A 39 -9.49 9.76 -2.24
C ASP A 39 -9.47 10.26 -0.79
N LEU A 40 -10.15 11.38 -0.54
CA LEU A 40 -10.36 11.96 0.79
C LEU A 40 -9.05 12.26 1.54
N LYS A 41 -7.97 12.59 0.81
CA LYS A 41 -6.67 12.90 1.41
C LYS A 41 -6.76 14.11 2.34
N VAL A 42 -6.18 13.97 3.52
CA VAL A 42 -6.03 15.09 4.47
C VAL A 42 -4.69 15.77 4.24
N ALA A 43 -4.70 17.09 4.07
CA ALA A 43 -3.51 17.90 3.89
C ALA A 43 -3.60 19.22 4.67
N GLN A 44 -2.45 19.83 4.94
CA GLN A 44 -2.42 21.21 5.45
C GLN A 44 -3.07 22.18 4.45
N ARG A 45 -3.59 23.29 4.95
CA ARG A 45 -4.06 24.40 4.10
C ARG A 45 -2.94 24.98 3.24
N THR A 46 -3.29 25.52 2.08
CA THR A 46 -2.35 26.24 1.20
C THR A 46 -1.72 27.44 1.89
N THR A 47 -2.52 28.17 2.68
CA THR A 47 -2.02 29.16 3.65
C THR A 47 -2.05 28.53 5.04
N PRO A 48 -0.91 28.31 5.70
CA PRO A 48 -0.86 27.66 7.01
C PRO A 48 -1.76 28.35 8.04
N GLY A 49 -2.52 27.56 8.80
CA GLY A 49 -3.41 28.05 9.86
C GLY A 49 -3.98 26.91 10.70
N GLY A 50 -4.97 27.21 11.55
CA GLY A 50 -5.56 26.25 12.49
C GLY A 50 -6.55 25.28 11.86
N GLY A 51 -6.17 24.59 10.78
CA GLY A 51 -7.05 23.64 10.12
C GLY A 51 -6.38 22.85 9.01
N VAL A 52 -7.13 21.91 8.47
CA VAL A 52 -6.71 21.01 7.39
C VAL A 52 -7.76 20.99 6.28
N LEU A 53 -7.37 20.48 5.13
CA LEU A 53 -8.20 20.28 3.96
C LEU A 53 -8.42 18.78 3.76
N ILE A 54 -9.66 18.38 3.45
CA ILE A 54 -9.99 17.06 2.92
C ILE A 54 -10.17 17.21 1.41
N GLY A 55 -9.41 16.44 0.64
CA GLY A 55 -9.50 16.37 -0.81
C GLY A 55 -10.79 15.69 -1.29
N ASP A 56 -10.99 15.73 -2.61
CA ASP A 56 -12.07 15.03 -3.28
C ASP A 56 -11.87 13.51 -3.22
N GLY A 57 -12.93 12.77 -3.57
CA GLY A 57 -12.90 11.32 -3.67
C GLY A 57 -14.02 10.65 -2.89
N SER A 58 -13.97 9.33 -2.80
CA SER A 58 -15.06 8.52 -2.28
C SER A 58 -14.59 7.45 -1.31
N GLY A 59 -15.54 6.84 -0.63
CA GLY A 59 -15.27 5.72 0.28
C GLY A 59 -16.51 4.91 0.61
N VAL A 60 -16.27 3.79 1.28
CA VAL A 60 -17.28 2.92 1.85
C VAL A 60 -17.14 2.95 3.37
N ILE A 61 -18.24 3.26 4.07
CA ILE A 61 -18.28 3.37 5.52
C ILE A 61 -19.12 2.24 6.09
N ARG A 62 -18.53 1.45 6.98
CA ARG A 62 -19.26 0.41 7.70
C ARG A 62 -20.18 1.02 8.76
N GLY A 63 -21.48 0.72 8.69
CA GLY A 63 -22.42 0.96 9.78
C GLY A 63 -22.02 0.20 11.04
N ARG A 64 -21.95 0.89 12.18
CA ARG A 64 -21.49 0.33 13.46
C ARG A 64 -22.53 0.37 14.59
N ALA A 65 -23.60 1.15 14.43
CA ALA A 65 -24.67 1.23 15.43
C ALA A 65 -25.50 -0.07 15.51
N ASN A 66 -25.52 -0.87 14.43
CA ASN A 66 -26.16 -2.19 14.42
C ASN A 66 -25.44 -3.16 13.48
N THR A 67 -25.37 -4.45 13.85
CA THR A 67 -24.77 -5.53 13.04
C THR A 67 -25.30 -5.61 11.60
N PHE A 68 -26.56 -5.26 11.39
CA PHE A 68 -27.23 -5.29 10.09
C PHE A 68 -27.55 -3.89 9.53
N GLN A 69 -26.87 -2.85 10.01
CA GLN A 69 -27.00 -1.49 9.48
C GLN A 69 -26.58 -1.43 7.99
N GLY A 70 -25.62 -2.27 7.58
CA GLY A 70 -25.06 -2.31 6.23
C GLY A 70 -23.89 -1.34 6.08
N HIS A 71 -23.56 -0.93 4.86
CA HIS A 71 -22.50 0.02 4.55
C HIS A 71 -23.05 1.20 3.74
N TYR A 72 -22.37 2.34 3.84
CA TYR A 72 -22.70 3.58 3.15
C TYR A 72 -21.63 3.89 2.11
N SER A 73 -22.04 4.36 0.94
CA SER A 73 -21.14 5.01 -0.02
C SER A 73 -21.09 6.51 0.27
N VAL A 74 -19.89 7.07 0.35
CA VAL A 74 -19.68 8.53 0.50
C VAL A 74 -18.85 9.05 -0.66
N CYS A 75 -19.12 10.29 -1.06
CA CYS A 75 -18.37 10.99 -2.08
C CYS A 75 -18.25 12.46 -1.68
N ASN A 76 -17.04 12.98 -1.66
CA ASN A 76 -16.74 14.39 -1.52
C ASN A 76 -16.34 14.95 -2.88
N VAL A 77 -16.99 16.04 -3.29
CA VAL A 77 -16.69 16.72 -4.55
C VAL A 77 -16.03 18.05 -4.23
N GLY A 78 -14.73 18.13 -4.53
CA GLY A 78 -13.90 19.30 -4.20
C GLY A 78 -13.27 19.21 -2.82
N THR A 79 -12.86 20.36 -2.28
CA THR A 79 -12.11 20.44 -1.02
C THR A 79 -12.99 20.89 0.13
N VAL A 80 -12.91 20.21 1.27
CA VAL A 80 -13.59 20.61 2.50
C VAL A 80 -12.58 21.14 3.51
N ASP A 81 -12.81 22.36 3.98
CA ASP A 81 -12.02 22.97 5.04
C ASP A 81 -12.50 22.51 6.42
N VAL A 82 -11.58 21.99 7.24
CA VAL A 82 -11.88 21.49 8.57
C VAL A 82 -11.06 22.26 9.61
N PRO A 83 -11.70 23.07 10.47
CA PRO A 83 -11.00 23.77 11.53
C PRO A 83 -10.52 22.77 12.59
N ILE A 84 -9.30 23.00 13.10
CA ILE A 84 -8.69 22.25 14.19
C ILE A 84 -8.41 23.23 15.32
N ALA A 85 -8.95 22.96 16.52
CA ALA A 85 -8.74 23.82 17.67
C ALA A 85 -7.24 23.90 18.02
N ALA A 86 -6.75 25.08 18.40
CA ALA A 86 -5.38 25.23 18.85
C ALA A 86 -5.12 24.47 20.17
N THR A 87 -3.86 24.17 20.46
CA THR A 87 -3.42 23.74 21.79
C THR A 87 -2.96 24.95 22.62
N GLY A 88 -3.25 24.92 23.91
CA GLY A 88 -2.69 25.90 24.86
C GLY A 88 -1.24 25.59 25.23
N SER A 89 -0.74 26.28 26.26
CA SER A 89 0.64 26.13 26.75
C SER A 89 0.92 24.88 27.58
N GLY A 90 -0.09 24.02 27.75
CA GLY A 90 0.05 22.72 28.41
C GLY A 90 0.71 21.68 27.50
N SER A 91 0.27 20.42 27.61
CA SER A 91 0.76 19.33 26.75
C SER A 91 0.15 19.39 25.34
N GLY A 92 0.88 18.82 24.37
CA GLY A 92 0.29 18.50 23.06
C GLY A 92 -0.84 17.47 23.18
N ARG A 93 -1.57 17.27 22.08
CA ARG A 93 -2.63 16.25 21.98
C ARG A 93 -2.72 15.69 20.57
N SER A 94 -3.37 14.54 20.44
CA SER A 94 -3.71 13.98 19.14
C SER A 94 -5.22 14.06 18.92
N ASP A 95 -5.63 14.53 17.75
CA ASP A 95 -7.02 14.57 17.33
C ASP A 95 -7.20 13.61 16.13
N MET A 96 -8.37 12.97 15.97
CA MET A 96 -8.67 12.11 14.83
C MET A 96 -9.70 12.76 13.93
N LEU A 97 -9.35 12.95 12.66
CA LEU A 97 -10.28 13.40 11.63
C LEU A 97 -10.91 12.20 10.93
N ILE A 98 -12.23 12.16 10.92
CA ILE A 98 -13.04 11.10 10.30
C ILE A 98 -14.02 11.69 9.28
N ILE A 99 -14.48 10.88 8.34
CA ILE A 99 -15.78 11.11 7.69
C ILE A 99 -16.81 10.29 8.46
N ARG A 100 -17.83 10.97 8.98
CA ARG A 100 -18.92 10.37 9.75
C ARG A 100 -20.17 10.27 8.89
N VAL A 101 -20.94 9.22 9.12
CA VAL A 101 -22.35 9.10 8.72
C VAL A 101 -23.17 9.03 10.00
N GLU A 102 -24.16 9.91 10.16
CA GLU A 102 -25.07 9.89 11.30
C GLU A 102 -26.49 9.59 10.81
N ASP A 103 -26.78 8.30 10.64
CA ASP A 103 -28.05 7.82 10.13
C ASP A 103 -29.10 7.74 11.25
N PRO A 104 -30.15 8.59 11.24
CA PRO A 104 -31.16 8.67 12.31
C PRO A 104 -32.00 7.39 12.46
N GLU A 105 -31.95 6.46 11.49
CA GLU A 105 -32.54 5.13 11.66
C GLU A 105 -31.81 4.32 12.75
N TYR A 106 -30.55 4.62 13.05
CA TYR A 106 -29.71 3.87 14.00
C TYR A 106 -29.04 4.73 15.07
N GLU A 107 -28.66 5.97 14.78
CA GLU A 107 -27.98 6.87 15.70
C GLU A 107 -28.29 8.34 15.43
N GLY A 108 -28.24 9.17 16.47
CA GLY A 108 -28.41 10.62 16.33
C GLY A 108 -29.87 11.06 16.15
N SER A 109 -30.04 12.33 15.79
CA SER A 109 -31.35 12.98 15.61
C SER A 109 -31.41 13.87 14.38
N LEU A 110 -30.46 13.73 13.45
CA LEU A 110 -30.43 14.54 12.23
C LEU A 110 -31.59 14.16 11.31
N ASN A 111 -32.18 15.15 10.67
CA ASN A 111 -33.20 14.95 9.64
C ASN A 111 -32.53 14.76 8.27
N PRO A 112 -32.65 13.60 7.61
CA PRO A 112 -31.97 13.34 6.35
C PRO A 112 -32.51 14.17 5.18
N GLU A 113 -33.66 14.83 5.34
CA GLU A 113 -34.23 15.74 4.35
C GLU A 113 -33.58 17.13 4.36
N THR A 114 -33.05 17.57 5.50
CA THR A 114 -32.56 18.95 5.68
C THR A 114 -31.13 19.06 6.19
N ASP A 115 -30.65 18.05 6.90
CA ASP A 115 -29.38 18.08 7.60
C ASP A 115 -28.29 17.33 6.83
N GLN A 116 -27.06 17.72 7.06
CA GLN A 116 -25.91 17.03 6.50
C GLN A 116 -25.65 15.73 7.28
N ILE A 117 -26.06 14.60 6.69
CA ILE A 117 -25.88 13.26 7.29
C ILE A 117 -24.43 12.76 7.20
N VAL A 118 -23.70 13.22 6.19
CA VAL A 118 -22.29 12.86 5.96
C VAL A 118 -21.40 14.09 6.11
N TYR A 119 -20.54 14.11 7.13
CA TYR A 119 -19.74 15.30 7.45
C TYR A 119 -18.38 14.92 8.05
N PRO A 120 -17.37 15.80 7.92
CA PRO A 120 -16.10 15.61 8.62
C PRO A 120 -16.28 15.87 10.12
N GLN A 121 -15.72 15.00 10.95
CA GLN A 121 -15.74 15.18 12.40
C GLN A 121 -14.33 15.05 12.97
N VAL A 122 -13.98 15.95 13.89
CA VAL A 122 -12.75 15.89 14.67
C VAL A 122 -13.07 15.29 16.03
N ILE A 123 -12.42 14.18 16.35
CA ILE A 123 -12.47 13.53 17.66
C ILE A 123 -11.23 13.97 18.43
N SER A 124 -11.40 14.86 19.40
CA SER A 124 -10.25 15.38 20.15
C SER A 124 -9.70 14.41 21.18
N ASN A 125 -8.42 14.56 21.52
CA ASN A 125 -7.74 13.80 22.59
C ASN A 125 -7.76 12.28 22.41
N VAL A 126 -7.58 11.80 21.18
CA VAL A 126 -7.34 10.37 20.94
C VAL A 126 -5.92 9.97 21.38
N SER A 127 -5.68 8.68 21.55
CA SER A 127 -4.31 8.17 21.75
C SER A 127 -3.41 8.55 20.56
N SER A 128 -2.15 8.88 20.84
CA SER A 128 -1.13 9.15 19.82
C SER A 128 -0.78 7.93 18.96
N SER A 129 -1.23 6.73 19.34
CA SER A 129 -1.13 5.50 18.54
C SER A 129 -2.45 5.06 17.93
N ALA A 130 -3.53 5.84 18.07
CA ALA A 130 -4.84 5.46 17.56
C ALA A 130 -4.81 5.39 16.02
N THR A 131 -5.32 4.28 15.48
CA THR A 131 -5.48 4.03 14.04
C THR A 131 -6.93 3.71 13.66
N ALA A 132 -7.84 3.74 14.64
CA ALA A 132 -9.25 3.44 14.49
C ALA A 132 -10.06 4.40 15.34
N ILE A 133 -11.32 4.59 14.95
CA ILE A 133 -12.27 5.39 15.70
C ILE A 133 -12.42 4.79 17.12
N PRO A 134 -12.21 5.55 18.20
CA PRO A 134 -12.18 4.99 19.56
C PRO A 134 -13.50 4.41 20.07
N ASP A 135 -14.62 4.76 19.47
CA ASP A 135 -15.95 4.30 19.84
C ASP A 135 -16.70 3.65 18.66
N SER A 136 -17.99 3.37 18.84
CA SER A 136 -18.81 2.65 17.86
C SER A 136 -19.52 3.55 16.85
N ARG A 137 -19.16 4.83 16.71
CA ARG A 137 -19.83 5.71 15.74
C ARG A 137 -19.54 5.29 14.29
N THR A 138 -20.49 5.49 13.40
CA THR A 138 -20.35 5.11 11.99
C THR A 138 -19.44 6.10 11.24
N GLY A 139 -18.23 5.69 10.89
CA GLY A 139 -17.31 6.53 10.11
C GLY A 139 -16.07 5.78 9.62
N ILE A 140 -15.21 6.47 8.87
CA ILE A 140 -13.85 5.97 8.55
C ILE A 140 -12.80 6.97 9.03
N PRO A 141 -11.68 6.51 9.63
CA PRO A 141 -10.59 7.39 9.97
C PRO A 141 -9.88 7.86 8.69
N LEU A 142 -9.66 9.16 8.57
CA LEU A 142 -8.86 9.74 7.50
C LEU A 142 -7.44 10.06 7.98
N ALA A 143 -7.32 10.74 9.13
CA ALA A 143 -6.02 11.11 9.67
C ALA A 143 -6.04 11.22 11.18
N ARG A 144 -4.87 11.04 11.79
CA ARG A 144 -4.57 11.53 13.13
C ARG A 144 -3.70 12.78 13.01
N ILE A 145 -4.05 13.82 13.74
CA ILE A 145 -3.35 15.09 13.75
C ILE A 145 -2.67 15.22 15.12
N ASP A 146 -1.35 15.05 15.13
CA ASP A 146 -0.52 15.13 16.34
C ASP A 146 -0.09 16.59 16.54
N ILE A 147 -0.79 17.30 17.43
CA ILE A 147 -0.67 18.74 17.64
C ILE A 147 0.26 18.98 18.84
N PRO A 148 1.46 19.58 18.65
CA PRO A 148 2.34 19.93 19.75
C PRO A 148 1.71 20.95 20.71
N ALA A 149 2.33 21.20 21.86
CA ALA A 149 1.96 22.30 22.74
C ALA A 149 2.07 23.66 22.02
N ASN A 150 1.28 24.66 22.44
CA ASN A 150 1.31 26.03 21.89
C ASN A 150 1.19 26.12 20.35
N THR A 151 0.39 25.26 19.73
CA THR A 151 0.31 25.17 18.27
C THR A 151 -1.07 25.60 17.77
N SER A 152 -1.07 26.61 16.89
CA SER A 152 -2.25 27.11 16.17
C SER A 152 -2.19 26.89 14.66
N THR A 153 -1.08 26.36 14.15
CA THR A 153 -0.84 26.12 12.72
C THR A 153 -0.60 24.64 12.50
N ILE A 154 -1.44 24.01 11.69
CA ILE A 154 -1.29 22.59 11.35
C ILE A 154 -0.43 22.46 10.10
N THR A 155 0.56 21.56 10.15
CA THR A 155 1.45 21.25 9.03
C THR A 155 1.34 19.78 8.64
N ASN A 156 1.75 19.44 7.42
CA ASN A 156 1.72 18.04 6.95
C ASN A 156 2.53 17.08 7.85
N ALA A 157 3.59 17.55 8.51
CA ALA A 157 4.38 16.72 9.42
C ALA A 157 3.60 16.29 10.68
N MET A 158 2.51 16.99 11.01
CA MET A 158 1.62 16.67 12.12
C MET A 158 0.49 15.72 11.69
N ILE A 159 0.31 15.49 10.38
CA ILE A 159 -0.79 14.69 9.83
C ILE A 159 -0.29 13.27 9.56
N THR A 160 -0.77 12.32 10.35
CA THR A 160 -0.59 10.89 10.10
C THR A 160 -1.79 10.39 9.30
N ASP A 161 -1.55 9.91 8.07
CA ASP A 161 -2.58 9.29 7.24
C ASP A 161 -3.03 7.94 7.83
N LEU A 162 -4.34 7.81 8.05
CA LEU A 162 -4.97 6.60 8.59
C LEU A 162 -5.89 5.92 7.58
N ARG A 163 -6.01 6.47 6.36
CA ARG A 163 -6.87 5.92 5.32
C ARG A 163 -6.46 4.48 5.00
N LYS A 164 -7.41 3.73 4.45
CA LYS A 164 -7.18 2.41 3.85
C LYS A 164 -8.05 2.31 2.62
N VAL A 165 -7.57 1.67 1.57
CA VAL A 165 -8.41 1.41 0.39
C VAL A 165 -9.36 0.25 0.73
N ALA A 166 -10.66 0.42 0.51
CA ALA A 166 -11.66 -0.59 0.89
C ALA A 166 -11.45 -1.90 0.12
N ASN A 167 -11.27 -1.80 -1.20
CA ASN A 167 -11.00 -2.93 -2.09
C ASN A 167 -9.73 -2.65 -2.90
N PRO A 168 -8.52 -2.84 -2.34
CA PRO A 168 -7.28 -2.49 -3.02
C PRO A 168 -7.09 -3.33 -4.28
N ARG A 169 -6.76 -2.68 -5.40
CA ARG A 169 -6.41 -3.38 -6.64
C ARG A 169 -5.13 -4.19 -6.45
N ARG A 170 -5.09 -5.36 -7.10
CA ARG A 170 -3.92 -6.23 -7.15
C ARG A 170 -3.70 -6.71 -8.57
N GLN A 171 -2.45 -6.69 -9.02
CA GLN A 171 -2.06 -7.22 -10.33
C GLN A 171 -0.75 -7.96 -10.20
N ARG A 172 -0.70 -9.19 -10.69
CA ARG A 172 0.49 -10.04 -10.67
C ARG A 172 1.07 -10.19 -12.07
N TYR A 173 2.38 -10.07 -12.16
CA TYR A 173 3.19 -10.29 -13.35
C TYR A 173 4.16 -11.43 -13.08
N LEU A 174 4.13 -12.47 -13.91
CA LEU A 174 5.04 -13.60 -13.84
C LEU A 174 5.73 -13.77 -15.19
N ALA A 175 7.06 -13.74 -15.21
CA ALA A 175 7.84 -13.94 -16.41
C ALA A 175 9.10 -14.75 -16.12
N THR A 176 9.61 -15.43 -17.14
CA THR A 176 10.83 -16.24 -17.06
C THR A 176 11.90 -15.71 -18.00
N GLN A 177 13.15 -16.07 -17.74
CA GLN A 177 14.28 -15.84 -18.61
C GLN A 177 15.24 -17.03 -18.53
N SER A 178 15.60 -17.61 -19.68
CA SER A 178 16.55 -18.72 -19.78
C SER A 178 17.75 -18.25 -20.61
N PRO A 179 18.93 -17.99 -20.01
CA PRO A 179 20.10 -17.50 -20.73
C PRO A 179 20.57 -18.48 -21.81
N ALA A 180 20.81 -17.99 -23.02
CA ALA A 180 21.26 -18.83 -24.15
C ALA A 180 22.77 -19.18 -24.09
N SER A 181 23.53 -18.54 -23.20
CA SER A 181 24.97 -18.75 -23.01
C SER A 181 25.38 -18.38 -21.58
N GLN A 182 26.59 -18.79 -21.19
CA GLN A 182 27.13 -18.47 -19.87
C GLN A 182 27.41 -16.98 -19.74
N SER A 183 27.02 -16.38 -18.63
CA SER A 183 27.31 -14.98 -18.30
C SER A 183 28.81 -14.76 -18.04
N THR A 184 29.22 -13.49 -17.95
CA THR A 184 30.48 -13.13 -17.29
C THR A 184 30.43 -13.52 -15.81
N GLY A 185 31.55 -13.98 -15.26
CA GLY A 185 31.62 -14.40 -13.87
C GLY A 185 31.57 -13.22 -12.90
N ILE A 186 30.67 -13.30 -11.92
CA ILE A 186 30.58 -12.34 -10.82
C ILE A 186 31.29 -12.93 -9.60
N GLY A 187 32.07 -12.13 -8.87
CA GLY A 187 32.72 -12.58 -7.62
C GLY A 187 34.11 -12.03 -7.34
N ALA A 188 34.69 -11.26 -8.26
CA ALA A 188 36.02 -10.65 -8.04
C ALA A 188 35.96 -9.31 -7.29
N SER A 189 34.77 -8.73 -7.12
CA SER A 189 34.56 -7.37 -6.64
C SER A 189 33.39 -7.30 -5.66
N THR A 190 33.47 -6.32 -4.75
CA THR A 190 32.37 -5.94 -3.84
C THR A 190 31.31 -5.06 -4.51
N SER A 191 31.57 -4.58 -5.72
CA SER A 191 30.59 -3.83 -6.51
C SER A 191 29.58 -4.75 -7.17
N TYR A 192 28.31 -4.40 -7.10
CA TYR A 192 27.26 -5.13 -7.80
C TYR A 192 27.49 -5.16 -9.30
N SER A 193 27.37 -6.35 -9.87
CA SER A 193 27.37 -6.60 -11.30
C SER A 193 26.11 -7.34 -11.70
N TYR A 194 25.67 -7.14 -12.94
CA TYR A 194 24.54 -7.86 -13.51
C TYR A 194 25.03 -9.09 -14.27
N PHE A 195 24.21 -10.13 -14.31
CA PHE A 195 24.46 -11.27 -15.18
C PHE A 195 24.35 -10.83 -16.65
N SER A 196 25.45 -10.92 -17.40
CA SER A 196 25.54 -10.35 -18.76
C SER A 196 24.58 -10.96 -19.77
N THR A 197 24.17 -12.23 -19.57
CA THR A 197 23.25 -12.96 -20.44
C THR A 197 21.80 -12.98 -19.91
N ALA A 198 21.53 -12.30 -18.79
CA ALA A 198 20.19 -12.07 -18.25
C ALA A 198 19.88 -10.57 -18.27
N ALA A 199 19.19 -10.12 -19.31
CA ALA A 199 18.82 -8.73 -19.53
C ALA A 199 17.82 -8.18 -18.49
N GLY A 200 17.08 -9.04 -17.80
CA GLY A 200 15.98 -8.65 -16.91
C GLY A 200 14.64 -8.50 -17.64
N TRP A 201 13.67 -7.87 -16.98
CA TRP A 201 12.29 -7.74 -17.46
C TRP A 201 11.83 -6.29 -17.40
N ASN A 202 11.27 -5.81 -18.52
CA ASN A 202 10.59 -4.52 -18.56
C ASN A 202 9.16 -4.71 -18.06
N ILE A 203 8.86 -4.20 -16.86
CA ILE A 203 7.57 -4.41 -16.19
C ILE A 203 6.80 -3.09 -16.18
N ALA A 204 5.60 -3.10 -16.76
CA ALA A 204 4.68 -1.97 -16.68
C ALA A 204 4.09 -1.88 -15.27
N ILE A 205 4.29 -0.74 -14.62
CA ILE A 205 3.75 -0.44 -13.29
C ILE A 205 2.40 0.26 -13.48
N PRO A 206 1.31 -0.27 -12.93
CA PRO A 206 0.02 0.41 -12.96
C PRO A 206 0.09 1.81 -12.32
N ASP A 207 -0.70 2.75 -12.83
CA ASP A 207 -0.78 4.12 -12.31
C ASP A 207 -1.26 4.20 -10.84
N TRP A 208 -2.09 3.25 -10.43
CA TRP A 208 -2.62 3.11 -9.08
C TRP A 208 -1.67 2.41 -8.09
N ALA A 209 -0.60 1.75 -8.56
CA ALA A 209 0.23 0.92 -7.69
C ALA A 209 1.11 1.77 -6.76
N THR A 210 1.02 1.53 -5.44
CA THR A 210 1.86 2.19 -4.44
C THR A 210 2.86 1.23 -3.79
N LYS A 211 2.65 -0.08 -3.95
CA LYS A 211 3.56 -1.14 -3.49
C LYS A 211 3.81 -2.17 -4.58
N ALA A 212 4.99 -2.78 -4.56
CA ALA A 212 5.29 -3.97 -5.34
C ALA A 212 5.96 -5.03 -4.46
N ILE A 213 5.37 -6.21 -4.38
CA ILE A 213 6.01 -7.41 -3.82
C ILE A 213 6.78 -8.05 -4.98
N VAL A 214 8.10 -8.02 -4.89
CA VAL A 214 9.01 -8.52 -5.94
C VAL A 214 9.67 -9.78 -5.44
N ARG A 215 9.68 -10.83 -6.26
CA ARG A 215 10.44 -12.05 -6.06
C ARG A 215 11.20 -12.38 -7.34
N VAL A 216 12.49 -12.66 -7.23
CA VAL A 216 13.32 -13.18 -8.31
C VAL A 216 13.95 -14.48 -7.87
N ASP A 217 13.62 -15.57 -8.57
CA ASP A 217 14.26 -16.87 -8.40
C ASP A 217 15.30 -17.09 -9.49
N ILE A 218 16.45 -17.65 -9.14
CA ILE A 218 17.50 -18.08 -10.07
C ILE A 218 17.77 -19.55 -9.78
N SER A 219 17.37 -20.43 -10.69
CA SER A 219 17.37 -21.87 -10.43
C SER A 219 17.86 -22.70 -11.62
N PRO A 220 18.91 -23.51 -11.44
CA PRO A 220 20.01 -23.30 -10.49
C PRO A 220 20.98 -22.20 -10.95
N MET A 221 21.61 -21.49 -10.02
CA MET A 221 22.76 -20.63 -10.26
C MET A 221 24.05 -21.45 -10.24
N ARG A 222 24.98 -21.17 -11.16
CA ARG A 222 26.24 -21.92 -11.29
C ARG A 222 27.35 -21.29 -10.46
N TYR A 223 28.05 -22.10 -9.67
CA TYR A 223 29.26 -21.72 -8.92
C TYR A 223 30.49 -22.41 -9.53
N ALA A 224 31.57 -21.67 -9.78
CA ALA A 224 32.81 -22.15 -10.39
C ALA A 224 34.08 -21.54 -9.75
N LEU A 225 35.24 -22.12 -10.06
CA LEU A 225 36.60 -21.58 -9.82
C LEU A 225 37.09 -21.50 -8.36
N GLY A 226 36.22 -21.63 -7.37
CA GLY A 226 36.60 -21.60 -5.95
C GLY A 226 35.40 -21.35 -5.05
N ASN A 227 35.66 -21.28 -3.74
CA ASN A 227 34.67 -20.88 -2.75
C ASN A 227 34.16 -19.46 -3.05
N PHE A 228 32.87 -19.24 -2.85
CA PHE A 228 32.21 -17.97 -3.08
C PHE A 228 31.46 -17.52 -1.83
N TRP A 229 31.76 -16.31 -1.38
CA TRP A 229 31.01 -15.67 -0.30
C TRP A 229 30.59 -14.26 -0.73
N GLY A 230 29.30 -14.05 -0.88
CA GLY A 230 28.76 -12.83 -1.46
C GLY A 230 27.26 -12.67 -1.25
N GLN A 231 26.65 -11.91 -2.13
CA GLN A 231 25.26 -11.48 -1.99
C GLN A 231 24.55 -11.35 -3.34
N LEU A 232 23.25 -11.60 -3.32
CA LEU A 232 22.31 -11.46 -4.43
C LEU A 232 21.27 -10.39 -4.08
N SER A 233 20.87 -9.59 -5.05
CA SER A 233 19.79 -8.59 -4.96
C SER A 233 19.16 -8.41 -6.34
N ALA A 234 18.06 -7.68 -6.45
CA ALA A 234 17.53 -7.22 -7.72
C ALA A 234 17.28 -5.70 -7.68
N THR A 235 17.55 -5.00 -8.78
CA THR A 235 17.11 -3.60 -8.97
C THR A 235 15.77 -3.57 -9.66
N PHE A 236 14.90 -2.64 -9.27
CA PHE A 236 13.65 -2.34 -9.97
C PHE A 236 13.59 -0.86 -10.33
N GLY A 237 13.78 -0.55 -11.61
CA GLY A 237 14.03 0.82 -12.08
C GLY A 237 15.41 1.35 -11.63
N ALA A 238 15.58 2.67 -11.68
CA ALA A 238 16.83 3.36 -11.36
C ALA A 238 17.18 3.41 -9.85
N SER A 239 16.19 3.52 -8.95
CA SER A 239 16.40 3.83 -7.53
C SER A 239 15.94 2.77 -6.54
N LEU A 240 15.20 1.73 -6.95
CA LEU A 240 14.75 0.69 -6.04
C LEU A 240 15.62 -0.55 -6.15
N ALA A 241 15.87 -1.19 -5.02
CA ALA A 241 16.51 -2.50 -4.96
C ALA A 241 15.88 -3.33 -3.85
N THR A 242 15.83 -4.64 -4.06
CA THR A 242 15.43 -5.59 -3.02
C THR A 242 16.51 -5.69 -1.95
N GLN A 243 16.10 -6.09 -0.75
CA GLN A 243 16.98 -6.65 0.26
C GLN A 243 17.91 -7.72 -0.34
N THR A 244 19.11 -7.80 0.23
CA THR A 244 20.17 -8.71 -0.19
C THR A 244 20.00 -10.08 0.45
N THR A 245 20.11 -11.15 -0.35
CA THR A 245 20.24 -12.52 0.14
C THR A 245 21.71 -12.92 0.14
N LEU A 246 22.18 -13.57 1.20
CA LEU A 246 23.54 -14.08 1.31
C LEU A 246 23.73 -15.32 0.42
N LEU A 247 24.87 -15.38 -0.25
CA LEU A 247 25.33 -16.52 -1.05
C LEU A 247 26.61 -17.04 -0.42
N ASP A 248 26.62 -18.32 -0.04
CA ASP A 248 27.77 -18.97 0.59
C ASP A 248 27.95 -20.36 -0.01
N ASP A 249 29.13 -20.60 -0.59
CA ASP A 249 29.55 -21.86 -1.17
C ASP A 249 31.02 -22.09 -0.81
N ASP A 250 31.27 -23.09 0.03
CA ASP A 250 32.59 -23.48 0.52
C ASP A 250 33.10 -24.78 -0.11
N GLN A 251 32.47 -25.22 -1.21
CA GLN A 251 32.64 -26.54 -1.82
C GLN A 251 33.79 -26.62 -2.84
N GLY A 252 34.79 -25.74 -2.77
CA GLY A 252 36.04 -25.83 -3.55
C GLY A 252 35.92 -25.37 -5.01
N THR A 253 36.49 -26.10 -5.96
CA THR A 253 36.66 -25.65 -7.37
C THR A 253 35.73 -26.29 -8.40
N GLY A 254 35.19 -27.50 -8.15
CA GLY A 254 34.38 -28.26 -9.11
C GLY A 254 32.93 -27.76 -9.25
N VAL A 255 32.46 -27.52 -10.47
CA VAL A 255 31.16 -26.85 -10.77
C VAL A 255 29.99 -27.32 -9.89
N ARG A 256 29.30 -26.36 -9.25
CA ARG A 256 28.10 -26.60 -8.43
C ARG A 256 26.92 -25.78 -8.94
N ARG A 257 25.71 -26.22 -8.61
CA ARG A 257 24.45 -25.62 -9.04
C ARG A 257 23.52 -25.50 -7.83
N ILE A 258 23.29 -24.28 -7.38
CA ILE A 258 22.51 -23.98 -6.17
C ILE A 258 21.46 -22.93 -6.55
N SER A 259 20.20 -23.15 -6.19
CA SER A 259 19.15 -22.16 -6.43
C SER A 259 19.26 -21.00 -5.44
N ALA A 260 18.92 -19.80 -5.88
CA ALA A 260 18.90 -18.62 -5.03
C ALA A 260 17.63 -17.80 -5.29
N THR A 261 17.11 -17.17 -4.24
CA THR A 261 15.92 -16.32 -4.31
C THR A 261 16.21 -15.00 -3.61
N VAL A 262 15.74 -13.91 -4.21
CA VAL A 262 15.61 -12.60 -3.57
C VAL A 262 14.14 -12.19 -3.60
N ALA A 263 13.65 -11.67 -2.49
CA ALA A 263 12.28 -11.16 -2.42
C ALA A 263 12.21 -9.95 -1.49
N ASP A 264 11.36 -8.98 -1.82
CA ASP A 264 11.15 -7.78 -1.01
C ASP A 264 9.79 -7.13 -1.31
N THR A 265 9.32 -6.29 -0.40
CA THR A 265 8.17 -5.39 -0.60
C THR A 265 8.66 -3.96 -0.76
N LEU A 266 8.55 -3.44 -1.97
CA LEU A 266 9.04 -2.11 -2.34
C LEU A 266 7.90 -1.10 -2.33
N THR A 267 8.14 0.08 -1.77
CA THR A 267 7.26 1.24 -1.96
C THR A 267 7.55 1.85 -3.34
N ILE A 268 6.50 2.00 -4.15
CA ILE A 268 6.61 2.53 -5.51
C ILE A 268 6.58 4.06 -5.49
N PRO A 269 7.66 4.75 -5.93
CA PRO A 269 7.67 6.19 -6.07
C PRO A 269 6.63 6.67 -7.07
N THR A 270 6.07 7.86 -6.87
CA THR A 270 5.09 8.46 -7.80
C THR A 270 5.61 8.52 -9.23
N ALA A 271 6.91 8.81 -9.43
CA ALA A 271 7.54 8.90 -10.75
C ALA A 271 7.58 7.56 -11.52
N TYR A 272 7.35 6.43 -10.86
CA TYR A 272 7.35 5.11 -11.49
C TYR A 272 5.96 4.65 -11.94
N ARG A 273 4.91 5.23 -11.37
CA ARG A 273 3.53 4.79 -11.62
C ARG A 273 3.11 5.14 -13.05
N GLY A 274 2.46 4.21 -13.73
CA GLY A 274 2.09 4.35 -15.14
C GLY A 274 3.28 4.28 -16.12
N THR A 275 4.47 3.90 -15.64
CA THR A 275 5.68 3.77 -16.46
C THR A 275 6.16 2.31 -16.53
N THR A 276 7.12 2.04 -17.42
CA THR A 276 7.80 0.74 -17.47
C THR A 276 9.15 0.83 -16.77
N GLN A 277 9.40 -0.09 -15.84
CA GLN A 277 10.65 -0.16 -15.08
C GLN A 277 11.35 -1.50 -15.31
N LEU A 278 12.67 -1.47 -15.37
CA LEU A 278 13.49 -2.66 -15.54
C LEU A 278 13.71 -3.37 -14.20
N LEU A 279 13.29 -4.63 -14.09
CA LEU A 279 13.65 -5.52 -13.00
C LEU A 279 14.85 -6.38 -13.42
N ARG A 280 15.94 -6.39 -12.65
CA ARG A 280 17.14 -7.16 -13.00
C ARG A 280 17.92 -7.65 -11.77
N ALA A 281 18.28 -8.94 -11.78
CA ALA A 281 19.12 -9.55 -10.75
C ALA A 281 20.59 -9.10 -10.85
N ARG A 282 21.20 -8.83 -9.70
CA ARG A 282 22.59 -8.41 -9.54
C ARG A 282 23.24 -9.12 -8.36
N ALA A 283 24.55 -9.30 -8.40
CA ALA A 283 25.29 -9.89 -7.31
C ALA A 283 26.66 -9.25 -7.13
N SER A 284 27.28 -9.49 -5.97
CA SER A 284 28.65 -9.10 -5.67
C SER A 284 29.27 -10.10 -4.71
N ALA A 285 30.60 -10.11 -4.61
CA ALA A 285 31.29 -10.77 -3.50
C ALA A 285 31.27 -9.86 -2.26
N PHE A 286 31.57 -10.44 -1.09
CA PHE A 286 31.84 -9.65 0.12
C PHE A 286 33.29 -9.18 0.24
N SER A 287 34.21 -9.75 -0.53
CA SER A 287 35.59 -9.30 -0.59
C SER A 287 36.12 -9.27 -2.02
N THR A 288 37.04 -8.34 -2.27
CA THR A 288 37.74 -8.23 -3.54
C THR A 288 38.72 -9.38 -3.71
N GLY A 289 38.87 -9.88 -4.95
CA GLY A 289 39.88 -10.90 -5.26
C GLY A 289 39.53 -12.32 -4.83
N GLN A 290 38.30 -12.60 -4.39
CA GLN A 290 37.87 -13.99 -4.19
C GLN A 290 38.07 -14.80 -5.48
N ALA A 291 38.34 -16.10 -5.35
CA ALA A 291 38.53 -16.98 -6.49
C ALA A 291 37.20 -17.47 -7.08
N GLY A 292 36.20 -17.73 -6.22
CA GLY A 292 34.89 -18.22 -6.64
C GLY A 292 34.15 -17.25 -7.56
N ARG A 293 33.39 -17.82 -8.49
CA ARG A 293 32.57 -17.06 -9.43
C ARG A 293 31.19 -17.67 -9.54
N ILE A 294 30.19 -16.82 -9.62
CA ILE A 294 28.82 -17.20 -9.94
C ILE A 294 28.46 -16.80 -11.38
N TYR A 295 27.60 -17.61 -11.99
CA TYR A 295 27.14 -17.46 -13.37
C TYR A 295 25.67 -17.87 -13.50
N VAL A 296 25.07 -17.39 -14.57
CA VAL A 296 23.86 -18.00 -15.16
C VAL A 296 24.20 -18.48 -16.57
N ASP A 297 23.64 -19.61 -16.98
CA ASP A 297 23.91 -20.22 -18.29
C ASP A 297 22.68 -20.97 -18.84
N GLN A 298 22.86 -21.77 -19.90
CA GLN A 298 21.79 -22.57 -20.53
C GLN A 298 21.11 -23.55 -19.56
N GLY A 299 21.76 -23.89 -18.44
CA GLY A 299 21.19 -24.73 -17.39
C GLY A 299 20.50 -23.93 -16.27
N THR A 300 20.26 -22.63 -16.45
CA THR A 300 19.62 -21.75 -15.46
C THR A 300 18.30 -21.20 -16.00
N THR A 301 17.28 -21.16 -15.14
CA THR A 301 16.06 -20.37 -15.36
C THR A 301 15.96 -19.30 -14.30
N LEU A 302 15.69 -18.07 -14.73
CA LEU A 302 15.32 -16.97 -13.85
C LEU A 302 13.82 -16.76 -13.93
N ILE A 303 13.18 -16.44 -12.80
CA ILE A 303 11.76 -16.15 -12.72
C ILE A 303 11.60 -14.81 -12.02
N ALA A 304 10.87 -13.88 -12.62
CA ALA A 304 10.39 -12.67 -11.98
C ALA A 304 8.90 -12.82 -11.66
N ASP A 305 8.56 -12.64 -10.40
CA ASP A 305 7.18 -12.61 -9.89
C ASP A 305 6.97 -11.29 -9.16
N VAL A 306 6.11 -10.44 -9.71
CA VAL A 306 5.84 -9.09 -9.19
C VAL A 306 4.36 -8.91 -8.98
N GLN A 307 3.95 -8.65 -7.73
CA GLN A 307 2.58 -8.28 -7.40
C GLN A 307 2.51 -6.81 -7.01
N PHE A 308 1.74 -6.03 -7.76
CA PHE A 308 1.41 -4.66 -7.43
C PHE A 308 0.20 -4.60 -6.49
N GLU A 309 0.23 -3.69 -5.53
CA GLU A 309 -0.88 -3.44 -4.62
C GLU A 309 -1.18 -1.93 -4.50
N GLU A 310 -2.47 -1.62 -4.41
CA GLU A 310 -2.98 -0.28 -4.11
C GLU A 310 -2.98 -0.02 -2.60
N ALA A 311 -2.61 1.19 -2.21
CA ALA A 311 -2.70 1.70 -0.85
C ALA A 311 -2.84 3.24 -0.89
N PRO A 312 -3.24 3.89 0.20
CA PRO A 312 -3.29 5.36 0.27
C PRO A 312 -1.95 6.01 -0.10
N ARG A 313 -2.01 7.20 -0.70
CA ARG A 313 -0.83 7.97 -1.15
C ARG A 313 -0.91 9.45 -0.85
#